data_AF-A0A846ZWQ0-F1
#
_entry.id   AF-A0A846ZWQ0-F1
#
_cell.length_a   1.000
_cell.length_b   1.000
_cell.length_c   1.000
_cell.angle_alpha   90.00
_cell.angle_beta   90.00
_cell.angle_gamma   90.00
#
_symmetry.space_group_name_H-M   'P 1'
#
loop_
_entity.id
_entity.type
_entity.pdbx_description
1 polymer ?
#
loop_
_entity_poly.entity_id
_entity_poly.type
_entity_poly.pdbx_seq_one_letter_code
_entity_poly.pdbx_strand_id
1 'polypeptide(L)' 'MEKLKLLFDRAVQFLTQAKTELKKVTWPTRKQTLASTGVVMVVVAISAFYLGVIDLILAKLVKFILR' A
#
# COMPACT_ATOMS: atom_id res chain seq x y z
N MET A 1 -15.34 32.97 19.87
CA MET A 1 -14.98 33.58 18.57
C MET A 1 -13.46 33.58 18.34
N GLU A 2 -12.65 34.02 19.29
CA GLU A 2 -11.19 34.13 19.17
C GLU A 2 -10.46 32.78 19.08
N LYS A 3 -10.87 31.80 19.91
CA LYS A 3 -10.36 30.41 19.81
C LYS A 3 -10.66 29.77 18.45
N LEU A 4 -11.78 30.11 17.83
CA LEU A 4 -12.17 29.57 16.52
C LEU A 4 -11.26 30.11 15.40
N LYS A 5 -10.95 31.42 15.44
CA LYS A 5 -9.96 32.03 14.53
C LYS A 5 -8.57 31.45 14.72
N LEU A 6 -8.14 31.25 15.96
CA LEU A 6 -6.86 30.60 16.29
C LEU A 6 -6.75 29.17 15.73
N LEU A 7 -7.83 28.38 15.82
CA LEU A 7 -7.85 27.03 15.25
C LEU A 7 -7.80 27.06 13.72
N PHE A 8 -8.47 28.03 13.09
CA PHE A 8 -8.44 28.23 11.65
C PHE A 8 -7.04 28.62 11.16
N ASP A 9 -6.39 29.59 11.82
CA ASP A 9 -5.03 30.01 11.48
C ASP A 9 -4.02 28.87 11.64
N ARG A 10 -4.15 28.06 12.70
CA ARG A 10 -3.33 26.85 12.89
C ARG A 10 -3.54 25.82 11.77
N ALA A 11 -4.77 25.61 11.30
CA ALA A 11 -5.06 24.68 10.22
C ALA A 11 -4.46 25.16 8.89
N VAL A 12 -4.56 26.45 8.58
CA VAL A 12 -3.94 27.06 7.39
C VAL A 12 -2.42 26.97 7.46
N GLN A 13 -1.84 27.22 8.64
CA GLN A 13 -0.39 27.09 8.86
C GLN A 13 0.06 25.63 8.68
N PHE A 14 -0.69 24.66 9.20
CA PHE A 14 -0.41 23.23 9.01
C PHE A 14 -0.46 22.81 7.53
N LEU A 15 -1.47 23.24 6.77
CA LEU A 15 -1.57 22.96 5.34
C LEU A 15 -0.40 23.58 4.55
N THR A 16 0.03 24.78 4.94
CA THR A 16 1.18 25.46 4.33
C THR A 16 2.49 24.72 4.61
N GLN A 17 2.67 24.22 5.83
CA GLN A 17 3.80 23.39 6.22
C GLN A 17 3.77 22.03 5.48
N ALA A 18 2.63 21.36 5.44
CA ALA A 18 2.45 20.10 4.72
C ALA A 18 2.76 20.25 3.21
N LYS A 19 2.32 21.33 2.58
CA LYS A 19 2.68 21.65 1.18
C LYS A 19 4.18 21.84 0.99
N THR A 20 4.86 22.44 1.97
CA THR A 20 6.32 22.64 1.93
C THR A 20 7.08 21.32 2.05
N GLU A 21 6.64 20.42 2.92
CA GLU A 21 7.21 19.07 3.04
C GLU A 21 6.93 18.20 1.82
N LEU A 22 5.73 18.29 1.24
CA LEU A 22 5.40 17.58 -0.01
C LEU A 22 6.29 17.98 -1.19
N LYS A 23 6.80 19.22 -1.22
CA LYS A 23 7.78 19.64 -2.24
C LYS A 23 9.15 19.00 -2.07
N LYS A 24 9.48 18.50 -0.87
CA LYS A 24 10.73 17.76 -0.63
C LYS A 24 10.64 16.30 -1.05
N VAL A 25 9.45 15.80 -1.39
CA VAL A 25 9.25 14.43 -1.87
C VAL A 25 9.88 14.28 -3.25
N THR A 26 10.93 13.47 -3.31
CA THR A 26 11.59 13.09 -4.56
C THR A 26 10.80 11.97 -5.22
N TRP A 27 9.98 12.33 -6.20
CA TRP A 27 9.21 11.35 -6.95
C TRP A 27 10.14 10.44 -7.76
N PRO A 28 9.92 9.11 -7.72
CA PRO A 28 10.75 8.16 -8.44
C PRO A 28 10.63 8.38 -9.94
N THR A 29 11.74 8.15 -10.65
CA THR A 29 11.74 8.19 -12.11
C THR A 29 10.97 6.98 -12.67
N ARG A 30 10.38 7.11 -13.88
CA ARG A 30 9.58 6.03 -14.51
C ARG A 30 10.29 4.67 -14.51
N LYS A 31 11.62 4.65 -14.64
CA LYS A 31 12.43 3.43 -14.59
C LYS A 31 12.45 2.78 -13.21
N GLN A 32 12.54 3.57 -12.14
CA GLN A 32 12.51 3.08 -10.76
C GLN A 32 11.11 2.57 -10.38
N THR A 33 10.06 3.25 -10.83
CA THR A 33 8.68 2.79 -10.63
C THR A 33 8.46 1.44 -11.29
N LEU A 34 8.88 1.28 -12.55
CA LEU A 34 8.77 0.01 -13.27
C LEU A 34 9.58 -1.11 -12.61
N ALA A 35 10.80 -0.82 -12.13
CA ALA A 35 11.60 -1.79 -11.39
C ALA A 35 10.91 -2.24 -10.10
N SER A 36 10.36 -1.29 -9.33
CA SER A 36 9.66 -1.58 -8.07
C SER A 36 8.38 -2.38 -8.32
N THR A 37 7.59 -2.03 -9.33
CA THR A 37 6.39 -2.81 -9.73
C THR A 37 6.76 -4.20 -10.23
N GLY A 38 7.89 -4.36 -10.94
CA GLY A 38 8.40 -5.65 -11.39
C GLY A 38 8.68 -6.59 -10.22
N VAL A 39 9.37 -6.10 -9.18
CA VAL A 39 9.64 -6.88 -7.96
C VAL A 39 8.33 -7.27 -7.28
N VAL A 40 7.37 -6.35 -7.14
CA VAL A 40 6.07 -6.63 -6.53
C VAL A 40 5.32 -7.72 -7.31
N MET A 41 5.32 -7.67 -8.65
CA MET A 41 4.69 -8.70 -9.48
C MET A 41 5.29 -10.09 -9.24
N VAL A 42 6.61 -10.19 -9.13
CA VAL A 42 7.29 -11.46 -8.86
C VAL A 42 6.87 -12.01 -7.49
N VAL A 43 6.89 -11.17 -6.44
CA VAL A 43 6.48 -11.58 -5.09
C VAL A 43 5.03 -12.04 -5.07
N VAL A 44 4.12 -11.29 -5.70
CA VAL A 44 2.70 -11.64 -5.79
C VAL A 44 2.50 -12.96 -6.54
N ALA A 45 3.21 -13.18 -7.65
CA ALA A 45 3.12 -14.42 -8.41
C ALA A 45 3.55 -15.64 -7.57
N ILE A 46 4.63 -15.52 -6.81
CA ILE A 46 5.11 -16.59 -5.91
C ILE A 46 4.09 -16.84 -4.80
N SER A 47 3.59 -15.79 -4.15
CA SER A 47 2.58 -15.91 -3.09
C SER A 47 1.29 -16.54 -3.59
N ALA A 48 0.79 -16.11 -4.76
CA ALA A 48 -0.41 -16.67 -5.37
C ALA A 48 -0.25 -18.15 -5.72
N PHE A 49 0.91 -18.54 -6.26
CA PHE A 49 1.21 -19.94 -6.54
C PHE A 49 1.25 -20.78 -5.26
N TYR A 50 1.95 -20.30 -4.22
CA TYR A 50 2.06 -20.99 -2.94
C TYR A 50 0.69 -21.21 -2.29
N LEU A 51 -0.12 -20.14 -2.17
CA LEU A 51 -1.46 -20.24 -1.60
C LEU A 51 -2.35 -21.14 -2.46
N GLY A 52 -2.32 -21.00 -3.78
CA GLY A 52 -3.10 -21.84 -4.68
C GLY A 52 -2.78 -23.33 -4.56
N VAL A 53 -1.50 -23.70 -4.41
CA VAL A 53 -1.11 -25.10 -4.18
C VAL A 53 -1.67 -25.61 -2.85
N ILE A 54 -1.57 -24.81 -1.79
CA ILE A 54 -2.10 -25.16 -0.47
C ILE A 54 -3.62 -25.35 -0.53
N ASP A 55 -4.34 -24.41 -1.15
CA ASP A 55 -5.80 -24.46 -1.28
C ASP A 55 -6.23 -25.73 -2.03
N LEU A 56 -5.51 -26.14 -3.08
CA LEU A 56 -5.79 -27.38 -3.81
C LEU A 56 -5.54 -28.63 -2.95
N ILE A 57 -4.50 -28.64 -2.13
CA ILE A 57 -4.19 -29.75 -1.23
C ILE A 57 -5.27 -29.85 -0.15
N LEU A 58 -5.61 -28.73 0.50
CA LEU A 58 -6.64 -28.68 1.53
C LEU A 58 -7.99 -29.09 0.97
N ALA A 59 -8.38 -28.58 -0.21
CA ALA A 59 -9.64 -28.94 -0.85
C ALA A 59 -9.73 -30.46 -1.13
N LYS A 60 -8.64 -31.07 -1.57
CA LYS A 60 -8.58 -32.53 -1.77
C LYS A 60 -8.67 -33.30 -0.45
N LEU A 61 -7.99 -32.84 0.60
CA LEU A 61 -7.99 -33.46 1.92
C LEU A 61 -9.37 -33.38 2.58
N VAL A 62 -10.02 -32.22 2.53
CA VAL A 62 -11.39 -32.03 3.02
C VAL A 62 -12.36 -32.93 2.26
N LYS A 63 -12.23 -33.03 0.93
CA LYS A 63 -13.06 -33.93 0.11
C LYS A 63 -12.82 -35.41 0.42
N PHE A 64 -11.61 -35.78 0.84
CA PHE A 64 -11.30 -37.14 1.28
C PHE A 64 -11.91 -37.45 2.66
N ILE A 65 -11.91 -36.49 3.58
CA ILE A 65 -12.48 -36.67 4.93
C ILE A 65 -14.01 -36.68 4.93
N LEU A 66 -14.64 -35.85 4.09
CA LEU A 66 -16.10 -35.76 4.01
C LEU A 66 -16.75 -36.94 3.25
N ARG A 67 -15.94 -37.79 2.62
CA ARG A 67 -16.39 -38.96 1.86
C ARG A 67 -16.16 -40.23 2.66
#